data_AF-A0A166VNJ5-F1
#
_entry.id   AF-A0A166VNJ5-F1
#
_cell.length_a   1.000
_cell.length_b   1.000
_cell.length_c   1.000
_cell.angle_alpha   90.00
_cell.angle_beta   90.00
_cell.angle_gamma   90.00
#
_symmetry.space_group_name_H-M   'P 1'
#
loop_
_entity.id
_entity.type
_entity.pdbx_description
1 polymer ?
#
loop_
_entity_poly.entity_id
_entity_poly.type
_entity_poly.pdbx_seq_one_letter_code
_entity_poly.pdbx_strand_id
1 'polypeptide(L)'
;GTVWVSGEIPRITEFEGGLLGGVRWFETENGGKGGWKSEEHIMDERYACIDVAGKGLVIFSACSHAGIVNVIKDAIATFSRPIIGGLHLAGPELAYRIKPTADFFSTQMRPSPTYVLPMHCSGFNCKIALQEALGEACVPAGVGMKVTVDGNRLLDERLPPGTWR
;
A
#
# COMPACT_ATOMS: atom_id res chain seq x y z
N GLY A 1 -13.61 15.70 2.98
CA GLY A 1 -12.70 14.59 2.64
C GLY A 1 -13.07 14.09 1.25
N THR A 2 -12.11 13.50 0.56
CA THR A 2 -12.30 12.96 -0.79
C THR A 2 -11.94 11.49 -0.76
N VAL A 3 -12.70 10.66 -1.48
CA VAL A 3 -12.35 9.25 -1.72
C VAL A 3 -11.74 9.15 -3.10
N TRP A 4 -10.66 8.39 -3.21
CA TRP A 4 -9.91 8.19 -4.44
C TRP A 4 -9.69 6.70 -4.69
N VAL A 5 -9.72 6.32 -5.96
CA VAL A 5 -9.28 5.01 -6.44
C VAL A 5 -8.21 5.28 -7.48
N SER A 6 -7.06 4.62 -7.35
CA SER A 6 -5.92 4.85 -8.22
C SER A 6 -6.19 4.47 -9.67
N GLY A 7 -5.30 4.91 -10.57
CA GLY A 7 -5.07 4.26 -11.85
C GLY A 7 -4.12 3.07 -11.67
N GLU A 8 -3.41 2.71 -12.75
CA GLU A 8 -2.31 1.77 -12.67
C GLU A 8 -1.25 2.27 -11.68
N ILE A 9 -0.81 1.37 -10.79
CA ILE A 9 0.24 1.69 -9.83
C ILE A 9 1.58 1.63 -10.58
N PRO A 10 2.49 2.61 -10.45
CA PRO A 10 3.82 2.56 -11.06
C PRO A 10 4.69 1.43 -10.47
N ARG A 11 5.68 0.92 -11.23
CA ARG A 11 6.69 -0.04 -10.75
C ARG A 11 8.06 0.63 -10.68
N ILE A 12 8.24 1.47 -9.65
CA ILE A 12 9.42 2.35 -9.51
C ILE A 12 10.34 1.93 -8.34
N THR A 13 10.03 0.83 -7.69
CA THR A 13 10.78 0.27 -6.57
C THR A 13 11.33 -1.08 -6.99
N GLU A 14 12.66 -1.22 -6.99
CA GLU A 14 13.39 -2.37 -7.55
C GLU A 14 12.90 -3.72 -7.02
N PHE A 15 12.61 -3.81 -5.72
CA PHE A 15 12.15 -5.05 -5.11
C PHE A 15 10.65 -5.32 -5.27
N GLU A 16 9.88 -4.41 -5.90
CA GLU A 16 8.43 -4.46 -6.06
C GLU A 16 8.00 -4.49 -7.54
N GLY A 17 8.26 -5.61 -8.22
CA GLY A 17 7.97 -5.79 -9.66
C GLY A 17 6.62 -6.45 -10.01
N GLY A 18 5.92 -7.04 -9.05
CA GLY A 18 4.70 -7.84 -9.29
C GLY A 18 4.68 -9.16 -8.52
N LEU A 19 3.93 -10.15 -9.02
CA LEU A 19 3.84 -11.51 -8.49
C LEU A 19 4.47 -12.50 -9.47
N LEU A 20 5.60 -13.10 -9.08
CA LEU A 20 6.28 -14.10 -9.90
C LEU A 20 5.35 -15.29 -10.20
N GLY A 21 5.29 -15.71 -11.46
CA GLY A 21 4.39 -16.77 -11.91
C GLY A 21 2.92 -16.35 -12.02
N GLY A 22 2.61 -15.06 -11.88
CA GLY A 22 1.28 -14.51 -12.15
C GLY A 22 0.85 -14.82 -13.59
N VAL A 23 -0.38 -15.31 -13.73
CA VAL A 23 -0.97 -15.63 -15.03
C VAL A 23 -2.39 -15.10 -15.11
N ARG A 24 -2.78 -14.69 -16.31
CA ARG A 24 -4.14 -14.25 -16.63
C ARG A 24 -4.67 -14.98 -17.84
N TRP A 25 -5.97 -15.27 -17.79
CA TRP A 25 -6.71 -15.79 -18.93
C TRP A 25 -7.02 -14.66 -19.91
N PHE A 26 -6.63 -14.83 -21.17
CA PHE A 26 -6.98 -13.93 -22.25
C PHE A 26 -7.93 -14.64 -23.22
N GLU A 27 -9.08 -14.03 -23.44
CA GLU A 27 -9.95 -14.41 -24.54
C GLU A 27 -9.32 -13.99 -25.87
N THR A 28 -9.56 -14.77 -26.92
CA THR A 28 -9.18 -14.38 -28.28
C THR A 28 -10.35 -13.69 -28.96
N GLU A 29 -10.08 -12.57 -29.62
CA GLU A 29 -11.08 -11.92 -30.45
C GLU A 29 -11.56 -12.89 -31.54
N ASN A 30 -12.87 -12.92 -31.79
CA ASN A 30 -13.57 -13.79 -32.77
C ASN A 30 -13.80 -15.26 -32.36
N GLY A 31 -13.89 -15.57 -31.06
CA GLY A 31 -14.44 -16.86 -30.60
C GLY A 31 -13.50 -18.06 -30.72
N GLY A 32 -12.20 -17.83 -30.88
CA GLY A 32 -11.18 -18.85 -30.72
C GLY A 32 -11.04 -19.33 -29.25
N LYS A 33 -10.25 -20.38 -29.02
CA LYS A 33 -9.92 -20.83 -27.66
C LYS A 33 -9.00 -19.80 -26.99
N GLY A 34 -9.45 -19.24 -25.87
CA GLY A 34 -8.61 -18.42 -24.99
C GLY A 34 -7.43 -19.20 -24.40
N GLY A 35 -6.55 -18.50 -23.69
CA GLY A 35 -5.38 -19.12 -23.08
C GLY A 35 -4.81 -18.35 -21.90
N TRP A 36 -4.15 -19.09 -21.01
CA TRP A 36 -3.35 -18.52 -19.92
C TRP A 36 -2.07 -17.92 -20.47
N LYS A 37 -1.78 -16.67 -20.11
CA LYS A 37 -0.53 -15.98 -20.41
C LYS A 37 0.08 -15.45 -19.12
N SER A 38 1.41 -15.34 -19.09
CA SER A 38 2.11 -14.67 -17.99
C SER A 38 1.67 -13.20 -17.92
N GLU A 39 1.28 -12.77 -16.73
CA GLU A 39 0.91 -11.39 -16.39
C GLU A 39 1.35 -11.11 -14.95
N GLU A 40 2.66 -11.16 -14.71
CA GLU A 40 3.23 -11.03 -13.37
C GLU A 40 3.00 -9.65 -12.75
N HIS A 41 2.81 -8.62 -13.57
CA HIS A 41 2.68 -7.25 -13.08
C HIS A 41 1.34 -6.94 -12.42
N ILE A 42 0.30 -7.74 -12.69
CA ILE A 42 -1.08 -7.55 -12.19
C ILE A 42 -1.51 -6.09 -12.35
N MET A 43 -1.55 -5.63 -13.61
CA MET A 43 -1.72 -4.21 -13.95
C MET A 43 -3.12 -3.68 -13.65
N ASP A 44 -4.08 -4.54 -13.34
CA ASP A 44 -5.44 -4.20 -12.90
C ASP A 44 -5.55 -3.91 -11.40
N GLU A 45 -4.51 -4.19 -10.60
CA GLU A 45 -4.49 -3.87 -9.16
C GLU A 45 -4.59 -2.36 -8.93
N ARG A 46 -5.44 -1.96 -7.96
CA ARG A 46 -5.68 -0.57 -7.54
C ARG A 46 -5.56 -0.46 -6.03
N TYR A 47 -5.22 0.73 -5.55
CA TYR A 47 -5.43 1.10 -4.15
C TYR A 47 -6.54 2.15 -4.06
N ALA A 48 -7.21 2.18 -2.92
CA ALA A 48 -8.12 3.25 -2.56
C ALA A 48 -7.48 4.12 -1.48
N CYS A 49 -7.80 5.41 -1.46
CA CYS A 49 -7.44 6.25 -0.32
C CYS A 49 -8.53 7.26 0.03
N ILE A 50 -8.51 7.70 1.28
CA ILE A 50 -9.39 8.73 1.82
C ILE A 50 -8.50 9.88 2.27
N ASP A 51 -8.69 11.06 1.68
CA ASP A 51 -8.09 12.30 2.18
C ASP A 51 -8.93 12.83 3.35
N VAL A 52 -8.41 12.62 4.56
CA VAL A 52 -9.04 13.04 5.81
C VAL A 52 -8.51 14.42 6.20
N ALA A 53 -9.43 15.38 6.26
CA ALA A 53 -9.14 16.77 6.60
C ALA A 53 -8.37 16.87 7.93
N GLY A 54 -7.26 17.60 7.92
CA GLY A 54 -6.40 17.81 9.08
C GLY A 54 -5.61 16.59 9.55
N LYS A 55 -5.64 15.48 8.80
CA LYS A 55 -4.94 14.24 9.16
C LYS A 55 -4.01 13.73 8.04
N GLY A 56 -4.42 13.84 6.77
CA GLY A 56 -3.70 13.21 5.64
C GLY A 56 -4.45 12.02 5.05
N LEU A 57 -3.71 11.07 4.48
CA LEU A 57 -4.27 9.94 3.73
C LEU A 57 -4.45 8.70 4.60
N VAL A 58 -5.63 8.10 4.55
CA VAL A 58 -5.83 6.68 4.91
C VAL A 58 -5.82 5.88 3.61
N ILE A 59 -4.90 4.94 3.46
CA ILE A 59 -4.72 4.13 2.25
C ILE A 59 -5.25 2.73 2.50
N PHE A 60 -5.88 2.15 1.50
CA PHE A 60 -6.31 0.77 1.48
C PHE A 60 -5.70 0.13 0.25
N SER A 61 -4.72 -0.74 0.49
CA SER A 61 -4.20 -1.64 -0.54
C SER A 61 -4.78 -3.03 -0.35
N ALA A 62 -4.93 -3.77 -1.44
CA ALA A 62 -5.25 -5.20 -1.40
C ALA A 62 -3.97 -5.99 -1.11
N CYS A 63 -3.64 -7.03 -1.88
CA CYS A 63 -2.43 -7.82 -1.61
C CYS A 63 -1.12 -7.07 -1.90
N SER A 64 -1.16 -5.90 -2.53
CA SER A 64 0.00 -5.09 -2.91
C SER A 64 1.01 -5.89 -3.74
N HIS A 65 0.55 -6.61 -4.77
CA HIS A 65 1.46 -7.28 -5.70
C HIS A 65 2.31 -6.27 -6.45
N ALA A 66 1.69 -5.14 -6.78
CA ALA A 66 2.28 -3.89 -7.22
C ALA A 66 3.38 -3.35 -6.32
N GLY A 67 3.38 -3.74 -5.06
CA GLY A 67 4.26 -3.21 -4.03
C GLY A 67 3.62 -2.12 -3.21
N ILE A 68 3.74 -2.23 -1.88
CA ILE A 68 3.21 -1.19 -1.00
C ILE A 68 4.04 0.09 -1.10
N VAL A 69 5.35 -0.01 -1.31
CA VAL A 69 6.21 1.16 -1.41
C VAL A 69 5.85 1.93 -2.68
N ASN A 70 5.57 1.24 -3.79
CA ASN A 70 5.03 1.83 -5.01
C ASN A 70 3.68 2.52 -4.79
N VAL A 71 2.73 1.87 -4.09
CA VAL A 71 1.43 2.50 -3.71
C VAL A 71 1.64 3.80 -2.94
N ILE A 72 2.55 3.79 -1.97
CA ILE A 72 2.81 4.93 -1.11
C ILE A 72 3.49 6.07 -1.87
N LYS A 73 4.46 5.74 -2.72
CA LYS A 73 5.14 6.74 -3.58
C LYS A 73 4.16 7.39 -4.54
N ASP A 74 3.27 6.63 -5.15
CA ASP A 74 2.22 7.12 -6.05
C ASP A 74 1.21 8.03 -5.33
N ALA A 75 0.73 7.62 -4.15
CA ALA A 75 -0.19 8.43 -3.35
C ALA A 75 0.46 9.75 -2.90
N ILE A 76 1.73 9.72 -2.47
CA ILE A 76 2.46 10.93 -2.11
C ILE A 76 2.64 11.86 -3.32
N ALA A 77 3.00 11.33 -4.48
CA ALA A 77 3.13 12.12 -5.71
C ALA A 77 1.80 12.76 -6.15
N THR A 78 0.69 12.04 -5.96
CA THR A 78 -0.65 12.50 -6.37
C THR A 78 -1.21 13.57 -5.44
N PHE A 79 -1.04 13.42 -4.13
CA PHE A 79 -1.72 14.27 -3.15
C PHE A 79 -0.79 15.22 -2.40
N SER A 80 0.51 14.94 -2.33
CA SER A 80 1.47 15.66 -1.47
C SER A 80 1.07 15.69 0.00
N ARG A 81 0.42 14.63 0.50
CA ARG A 81 -0.11 14.52 1.87
C ARG A 81 0.56 13.40 2.67
N PRO A 82 0.65 13.53 4.01
CA PRO A 82 1.22 12.49 4.86
C PRO A 82 0.25 11.31 4.98
N ILE A 83 0.76 10.15 5.40
CA ILE A 83 -0.04 8.93 5.51
C ILE A 83 -0.33 8.63 6.98
N ILE A 84 -1.60 8.44 7.27
CA ILE A 84 -2.12 8.11 8.60
C ILE A 84 -2.15 6.60 8.77
N GLY A 85 -2.56 5.84 7.75
CA GLY A 85 -2.42 4.39 7.79
C GLY A 85 -3.25 3.58 6.82
N GLY A 86 -3.21 2.26 7.06
CA GLY A 86 -3.83 1.21 6.24
C GLY A 86 -2.86 0.69 5.17
N LEU A 87 -2.37 -0.54 5.38
CA LEU A 87 -1.46 -1.21 4.46
C LEU A 87 -1.69 -2.71 4.55
N HIS A 88 -1.81 -3.36 3.41
CA HIS A 88 -1.87 -4.80 3.34
C HIS A 88 -0.69 -5.22 2.47
N LEU A 89 0.23 -5.94 3.11
CA LEU A 89 1.51 -6.31 2.53
C LEU A 89 1.43 -7.69 1.90
N ALA A 90 2.23 -7.87 0.86
CA ALA A 90 2.28 -9.09 0.09
C ALA A 90 2.73 -10.30 0.93
N GLY A 91 2.37 -11.48 0.43
CA GLY A 91 2.46 -12.73 1.16
C GLY A 91 3.87 -13.26 1.39
N PRO A 92 4.00 -14.40 2.08
CA PRO A 92 5.28 -15.05 2.36
C PRO A 92 6.10 -15.35 1.09
N GLU A 93 5.45 -15.50 -0.07
CA GLU A 93 6.10 -15.64 -1.38
C GLU A 93 6.95 -14.42 -1.77
N LEU A 94 6.72 -13.27 -1.13
CA LEU A 94 7.47 -12.03 -1.30
C LEU A 94 8.28 -11.66 -0.04
N ALA A 95 8.69 -12.65 0.75
CA ALA A 95 9.44 -12.44 2.00
C ALA A 95 10.70 -11.55 1.85
N TYR A 96 11.36 -11.59 0.68
CA TYR A 96 12.51 -10.73 0.38
C TYR A 96 12.18 -9.23 0.41
N ARG A 97 10.90 -8.84 0.28
CA ARG A 97 10.43 -7.45 0.37
C ARG A 97 10.25 -6.95 1.79
N ILE A 98 10.18 -7.83 2.80
CA ILE A 98 9.79 -7.45 4.17
C ILE A 98 10.76 -6.42 4.75
N LYS A 99 12.06 -6.74 4.77
CA LYS A 99 13.08 -5.85 5.32
C LYS A 99 13.11 -4.49 4.59
N PRO A 100 13.27 -4.42 3.26
CA PRO A 100 13.35 -3.11 2.59
C PRO A 100 12.04 -2.31 2.69
N THR A 101 10.89 -2.98 2.83
CA THR A 101 9.60 -2.31 3.12
C THR A 101 9.60 -1.67 4.51
N ALA A 102 10.03 -2.41 5.55
CA ALA A 102 10.14 -1.88 6.91
C ALA A 102 11.16 -0.73 7.00
N ASP A 103 12.29 -0.87 6.30
CA ASP A 103 13.31 0.18 6.20
C ASP A 103 12.75 1.43 5.52
N PHE A 104 11.95 1.28 4.45
CA PHE A 104 11.31 2.41 3.76
C PHE A 104 10.41 3.21 4.71
N PHE A 105 9.53 2.54 5.46
CA PHE A 105 8.60 3.21 6.38
C PHE A 105 9.31 3.91 7.55
N SER A 106 10.37 3.30 8.08
CA SER A 106 11.08 3.84 9.25
C SER A 106 12.11 4.92 8.86
N THR A 107 12.80 4.76 7.74
CA THR A 107 13.98 5.59 7.43
C THR A 107 13.81 6.54 6.24
N GLN A 108 12.99 6.20 5.24
CA GLN A 108 12.93 6.93 3.97
C GLN A 108 11.72 7.86 3.87
N MET A 109 10.57 7.46 4.41
CA MET A 109 9.34 8.26 4.35
C MET A 109 9.28 9.32 5.46
N ARG A 110 8.86 10.54 5.11
CA ARG A 110 8.67 11.65 6.05
C ARG A 110 7.36 12.41 5.78
N PRO A 111 6.50 12.61 6.79
CA PRO A 111 6.55 11.95 8.11
C PRO A 111 6.39 10.43 7.98
N SER A 112 6.86 9.67 8.98
CA SER A 112 6.59 8.23 9.06
C SER A 112 5.08 7.99 9.17
N PRO A 113 4.56 6.84 8.68
CA PRO A 113 3.15 6.55 8.81
C PRO A 113 2.72 6.54 10.28
N THR A 114 1.58 7.14 10.59
CA THR A 114 1.07 7.17 11.98
C THR A 114 0.65 5.77 12.44
N TYR A 115 0.02 5.00 11.56
CA TYR A 115 -0.42 3.65 11.77
C TYR A 115 -0.16 2.78 10.54
N VAL A 116 0.17 1.51 10.74
CA VAL A 116 0.34 0.49 9.73
C VAL A 116 -0.39 -0.76 10.20
N LEU A 117 -1.36 -1.23 9.43
CA LEU A 117 -2.27 -2.31 9.81
C LEU A 117 -2.08 -3.53 8.88
N PRO A 118 -1.01 -4.31 9.04
CA PRO A 118 -0.74 -5.46 8.18
C PRO A 118 -1.81 -6.55 8.35
N MET A 119 -2.44 -6.95 7.25
CA MET A 119 -3.60 -7.87 7.21
C MET A 119 -3.42 -9.01 6.20
N HIS A 120 -4.30 -10.02 6.29
CA HIS A 120 -4.49 -11.12 5.33
C HIS A 120 -3.17 -11.73 4.82
N CYS A 121 -2.63 -11.27 3.67
CA CYS A 121 -1.42 -11.83 3.09
C CYS A 121 -0.15 -11.56 3.88
N SER A 122 -0.04 -10.44 4.62
CA SER A 122 1.25 -9.96 5.15
C SER A 122 2.04 -10.99 5.98
N GLY A 123 1.35 -11.95 6.60
CA GLY A 123 2.00 -13.03 7.34
C GLY A 123 2.65 -12.54 8.64
N PHE A 124 3.15 -13.48 9.43
CA PHE A 124 3.65 -13.18 10.78
C PHE A 124 5.00 -12.46 10.78
N ASN A 125 5.94 -12.88 9.94
CA ASN A 125 7.28 -12.28 9.87
C ASN A 125 7.25 -10.81 9.49
N CYS A 126 6.33 -10.43 8.59
CA CYS A 126 6.17 -9.03 8.21
C CYS A 126 5.64 -8.19 9.37
N LYS A 127 4.67 -8.73 10.14
CA LYS A 127 4.15 -8.06 11.34
C LYS A 127 5.26 -7.82 12.36
N ILE A 128 6.13 -8.80 12.59
CA ILE A 128 7.29 -8.65 13.48
C ILE A 128 8.22 -7.55 12.97
N ALA A 129 8.64 -7.62 11.71
CA ALA A 129 9.57 -6.64 11.14
C ALA A 129 9.01 -5.20 11.18
N LEU A 130 7.72 -5.02 10.90
CA LEU A 130 7.05 -3.73 11.04
C LEU A 130 6.96 -3.26 12.49
N GLN A 131 6.66 -4.17 13.43
CA GLN A 131 6.62 -3.84 14.85
C GLN A 131 8.00 -3.40 15.36
N GLU A 132 9.07 -4.08 14.94
CA GLU A 132 10.45 -3.72 15.28
C GLU A 132 10.84 -2.36 14.69
N ALA A 133 10.44 -2.08 13.45
CA ALA A 133 10.81 -0.85 12.76
C ALA A 133 9.96 0.38 13.15
N LEU A 134 8.69 0.18 13.49
CA LEU A 134 7.70 1.26 13.66
C LEU A 134 7.11 1.34 15.08
N GLY A 135 7.38 0.36 15.95
CA GLY A 135 6.87 0.34 17.32
C GLY A 135 5.34 0.35 17.35
N GLU A 136 4.75 1.22 18.16
CA GLU A 136 3.29 1.33 18.36
C GLU A 136 2.51 1.75 17.10
N ALA A 137 3.19 2.27 16.08
CA ALA A 137 2.54 2.54 14.80
C ALA A 137 2.13 1.24 14.07
N CYS A 138 2.76 0.09 14.34
CA CYS A 138 2.29 -1.18 13.81
C CYS A 138 1.12 -1.70 14.67
N VAL A 139 -0.09 -1.69 14.10
CA VAL A 139 -1.32 -2.05 14.81
C VAL A 139 -1.84 -3.39 14.28
N PRO A 140 -2.02 -4.42 15.14
CA PRO A 140 -2.64 -5.68 14.74
C PRO A 140 -4.07 -5.44 14.26
N ALA A 141 -4.40 -5.94 13.07
CA ALA A 141 -5.73 -5.83 12.50
C ALA A 141 -6.37 -7.21 12.29
N GLY A 142 -7.69 -7.27 12.43
CA GLY A 142 -8.48 -8.49 12.36
C GLY A 142 -9.95 -8.24 12.04
N VAL A 143 -10.69 -9.31 11.79
CA VAL A 143 -12.12 -9.25 11.45
C VAL A 143 -12.90 -8.55 12.57
N GLY A 144 -13.83 -7.68 12.18
CA GLY A 144 -14.68 -6.92 13.11
C GLY A 144 -14.05 -5.65 13.68
N MET A 145 -12.78 -5.36 13.36
CA MET A 145 -12.14 -4.11 13.76
C MET A 145 -12.86 -2.92 13.12
N LYS A 146 -13.09 -1.87 13.93
CA LYS A 146 -13.61 -0.58 13.49
C LYS A 146 -12.60 0.50 13.84
N VAL A 147 -12.30 1.36 12.87
CA VAL A 147 -11.44 2.53 13.03
C VAL A 147 -12.27 3.78 12.76
N THR A 148 -12.21 4.74 13.67
CA THR A 148 -12.82 6.07 13.49
C THR A 148 -11.69 7.09 13.36
N VAL A 149 -11.74 7.91 12.31
CA VAL A 149 -10.77 8.99 12.09
C VAL A 149 -11.54 10.30 11.97
N ASP A 150 -11.42 11.16 12.98
CA ASP A 150 -12.12 12.44 13.02
C ASP A 150 -11.29 13.53 12.32
N GLY A 151 -11.84 14.07 11.24
CA GLY A 151 -11.21 15.12 10.46
C GLY A 151 -11.48 16.52 11.02
N ASN A 152 -10.49 17.41 10.93
CA ASN A 152 -10.63 18.83 11.26
C ASN A 152 -9.91 19.70 10.22
N ARG A 153 -10.68 20.41 9.39
CA ARG A 153 -10.17 21.28 8.31
C ARG A 153 -9.20 22.36 8.81
N LEU A 154 -9.38 22.86 10.04
CA LEU A 154 -8.50 23.89 10.62
C LEU A 154 -7.06 23.40 10.83
N LEU A 155 -6.84 22.08 10.81
CA LEU A 155 -5.51 21.50 10.98
C LEU A 155 -4.81 21.22 9.64
N ASP A 156 -5.46 21.43 8.49
CA ASP A 156 -4.84 21.19 7.17
C ASP A 156 -3.57 22.02 6.99
N GLU A 157 -3.56 23.28 7.43
CA GLU A 157 -2.40 24.19 7.34
C GLU A 157 -1.19 23.72 8.15
N ARG A 158 -1.39 22.80 9.11
CA ARG A 158 -0.34 22.27 9.99
C ARG A 158 0.22 20.94 9.50
N LEU A 159 -0.37 20.35 8.47
CA LEU A 159 0.08 19.07 7.96
C LEU A 159 1.33 19.27 7.09
N PRO A 160 2.45 18.62 7.43
CA PRO A 160 3.59 18.61 6.54
C PRO A 160 3.23 17.82 5.26
N PRO A 161 3.83 18.16 4.11
CA PRO A 161 3.67 17.34 2.92
C PRO A 161 4.23 15.93 3.16
N GLY A 162 3.66 14.94 2.50
CA GLY A 162 4.27 13.62 2.40
C GLY A 162 5.50 13.68 1.50
N THR A 163 6.61 13.08 1.92
CA THR A 163 7.85 12.97 1.13
C THR A 163 8.52 11.63 1.38
N TRP A 164 9.38 11.20 0.46
CA TRP A 164 10.24 10.03 0.61
C TRP A 164 11.58 10.28 -0.09
N ARG A 165 12.63 9.58 0.34
CA ARG A 165 13.99 9.65 -0.24
C ARG A 165 14.37 8.33 -0.90
#